data_AF-A0A0N7Z4D5-F1
#
_entry.id   AF-A0A0N7Z4D5-F1
#
_cell.length_a   1.000
_cell.length_b   1.000
_cell.length_c   1.000
_cell.angle_alpha   90.00
_cell.angle_beta   90.00
_cell.angle_gamma   90.00
#
_symmetry.space_group_name_H-M   'P 1'
#
loop_
_entity.id
_entity.type
_entity.pdbx_description
1 polymer ?
#
loop_
_entity_poly.entity_id
_entity_poly.type
_entity_poly.pdbx_seq_one_letter_code
_entity_poly.pdbx_strand_id
1 'polypeptide(L)'
;MAKKQKFPHLVGSKWTAQQETWGWRHFQVVNRKNEGEWVFAEMVAACDPNVRFWMNAKLLKDRSQWQGGWKSLNEQEEKDFLY
;
A
#
# COMPACT_ATOMS: atom_id res chain seq x y z
N MET A 1 30.39 -5.09 0.32
CA MET A 1 29.45 -4.04 0.78
C MET A 1 28.04 -4.59 0.73
N ALA A 2 27.29 -4.58 1.83
CA ALA A 2 25.91 -5.06 1.84
C ALA A 2 25.02 -4.13 0.99
N LYS A 3 24.43 -4.65 -0.09
CA LYS A 3 23.47 -3.90 -0.92
C LYS A 3 22.28 -3.52 -0.03
N LYS A 4 22.11 -2.22 0.24
CA LYS A 4 20.97 -1.66 0.99
C LYS A 4 19.67 -2.20 0.38
N GLN A 5 18.88 -2.93 1.16
CA GLN A 5 17.61 -3.48 0.67
C GLN A 5 16.67 -2.35 0.25
N LYS A 6 16.12 -2.43 -0.97
CA LYS A 6 15.01 -1.57 -1.39
C LYS A 6 13.77 -1.99 -0.58
N PHE A 7 13.20 -1.05 0.19
CA PHE A 7 12.06 -1.22 1.10
C PHE A 7 12.26 -2.28 2.21
N PRO A 8 13.06 -2.00 3.25
CA PRO A 8 13.30 -2.93 4.36
C PRO A 8 12.05 -3.20 5.21
N HIS A 9 11.11 -2.24 5.29
CA HIS A 9 9.88 -2.34 6.09
C HIS A 9 8.62 -2.53 5.23
N LEU A 10 8.76 -3.11 4.03
CA LEU A 10 7.63 -3.29 3.11
C LEU A 10 6.63 -4.31 3.63
N VAL A 11 7.10 -5.51 3.96
CA VAL A 11 6.24 -6.57 4.50
C VAL A 11 5.78 -6.17 5.90
N GLY A 12 4.48 -6.31 6.15
CA GLY A 12 3.82 -5.87 7.37
C GLY A 12 3.36 -4.41 7.37
N SER A 13 3.77 -3.60 6.38
CA SER A 13 3.30 -2.21 6.28
C SER A 13 1.80 -2.14 5.93
N LYS A 14 1.15 -1.12 6.50
CA LYS A 14 -0.28 -0.87 6.38
C LYS A 14 -0.51 0.29 5.43
N TRP A 15 -1.53 0.20 4.60
CA TRP A 15 -1.82 1.17 3.57
C TRP A 15 -3.32 1.39 3.43
N THR A 16 -3.66 2.63 3.11
CA THR A 16 -5.02 3.05 2.81
C THR A 16 -5.08 3.55 1.38
N ALA A 17 -5.90 2.91 0.55
CA ALA A 17 -6.20 3.34 -0.80
C ALA A 17 -7.13 4.57 -0.76
N GLN A 18 -6.82 5.54 -1.61
CA GLN A 18 -7.63 6.76 -1.76
C GLN A 18 -8.93 6.47 -2.52
N GLN A 19 -8.85 5.56 -3.49
CA GLN A 19 -10.01 5.01 -4.18
C GLN A 19 -10.25 3.58 -3.73
N GLU A 20 -11.52 3.19 -3.70
CA GLU A 20 -11.90 1.83 -3.36
C GLU A 20 -11.31 0.85 -4.38
N THR A 21 -10.61 -0.15 -3.89
CA THR A 21 -10.05 -1.22 -4.71
C THR A 21 -10.73 -2.52 -4.31
N TRP A 22 -11.49 -3.12 -5.23
CA TRP A 22 -12.28 -4.34 -4.96
C TRP A 22 -13.22 -4.26 -3.74
N GLY A 23 -13.87 -3.13 -3.48
CA GLY A 23 -14.72 -3.00 -2.29
C GLY A 23 -13.99 -2.50 -1.03
N TRP A 24 -12.65 -2.40 -1.07
CA TRP A 24 -11.85 -2.15 0.13
C TRP A 24 -10.88 -0.98 -0.04
N ARG A 25 -10.59 -0.31 1.08
CA ARG A 25 -9.57 0.75 1.15
C ARG A 25 -8.38 0.38 2.02
N HIS A 26 -8.55 -0.53 2.97
CA HIS A 26 -7.52 -0.88 3.94
C HIS A 26 -6.81 -2.16 3.54
N PHE A 27 -5.51 -2.05 3.28
CA PHE A 27 -4.67 -3.16 2.85
C PHE A 27 -3.39 -3.27 3.68
N GLN A 28 -2.93 -4.50 3.88
CA GLN A 28 -1.63 -4.79 4.46
C GLN A 28 -0.76 -5.53 3.46
N VAL A 29 0.53 -5.20 3.43
CA VAL A 29 1.50 -5.97 2.65
C VAL A 29 1.85 -7.25 3.41
N VAL A 30 1.56 -8.42 2.83
CA VAL A 30 1.90 -9.72 3.45
C VAL A 30 3.15 -10.35 2.85
N ASN A 31 3.51 -9.95 1.63
CA ASN A 31 4.64 -10.53 0.91
C ASN A 31 5.30 -9.52 -0.02
N ARG A 32 6.53 -9.82 -0.44
CA ARG A 32 7.25 -9.06 -1.46
C ARG A 32 7.90 -10.00 -2.46
N LYS A 33 7.91 -9.58 -3.72
CA LYS A 33 8.61 -10.28 -4.80
C LYS A 33 9.53 -9.29 -5.51
N ASN A 34 10.81 -9.62 -5.58
CA ASN A 34 11.80 -8.83 -6.31
C ASN A 34 12.00 -9.45 -7.68
N GLU A 35 11.67 -8.73 -8.75
CA GLU A 35 11.89 -9.15 -10.13
C GLU A 35 12.83 -8.16 -10.81
N GLY A 36 14.13 -8.50 -10.82
CA GLY A 36 15.17 -7.63 -11.33
C GLY A 36 15.22 -6.30 -10.59
N GLU A 37 14.86 -5.21 -11.27
CA GLU A 37 14.81 -3.87 -10.69
C GLU A 37 13.50 -3.52 -10.00
N TRP A 38 12.46 -4.33 -10.25
CA TRP A 38 11.11 -4.10 -9.78
C TRP A 38 10.86 -4.83 -8.46
N VAL A 39 10.08 -4.20 -7.60
CA VAL A 39 9.63 -4.78 -6.33
C VAL A 39 8.12 -4.79 -6.39
N PHE A 40 7.54 -5.95 -6.22
CA PHE A 40 6.10 -6.14 -6.10
C PHE A 40 5.73 -6.39 -4.64
N ALA A 41 4.63 -5.80 -4.21
CA ALA A 41 4.02 -6.01 -2.91
C ALA A 41 2.74 -6.83 -3.10
N GLU A 42 2.57 -7.87 -2.28
CA GLU A 42 1.31 -8.57 -2.17
C GLU A 42 0.44 -7.87 -1.12
N MET A 43 -0.65 -7.29 -1.59
CA MET A 43 -1.62 -6.55 -0.77
C MET A 43 -2.77 -7.47 -0.42
N VAL A 44 -3.19 -7.44 0.84
CA VAL A 44 -4.35 -8.18 1.36
C VAL A 44 -5.27 -7.21 2.07
N ALA A 45 -6.58 -7.27 1.78
CA ALA A 45 -7.52 -6.41 2.47
C ALA A 45 -7.59 -6.77 3.96
N ALA A 46 -7.59 -5.77 4.82
CA ALA A 46 -7.57 -5.97 6.27
C ALA A 46 -8.84 -6.66 6.78
N CYS A 47 -9.97 -6.41 6.11
CA CYS A 47 -11.29 -6.90 6.49
C CYS A 47 -11.71 -8.16 5.71
N ASP A 48 -11.03 -8.48 4.60
CA ASP A 48 -11.32 -9.67 3.78
C ASP A 48 -10.03 -10.27 3.23
N PRO A 49 -9.51 -11.34 3.86
CA PRO A 49 -8.30 -12.02 3.41
C PRO A 49 -8.41 -12.65 2.02
N ASN A 50 -9.61 -12.78 1.43
CA ASN A 50 -9.77 -13.29 0.07
C ASN A 50 -9.41 -12.24 -0.99
N VAL A 51 -9.52 -10.95 -0.66
CA VAL A 51 -9.10 -9.87 -1.55
C VAL A 51 -7.60 -9.70 -1.45
N ARG A 52 -6.90 -10.30 -2.40
CA ARG A 52 -5.45 -10.29 -2.50
C ARG A 52 -5.02 -9.97 -3.91
N PHE A 53 -3.99 -9.15 -4.05
CA PHE A 53 -3.45 -8.81 -5.35
C PHE A 53 -2.00 -8.38 -5.24
N TRP A 54 -1.30 -8.48 -6.37
CA TRP A 54 0.07 -8.01 -6.51
C TRP A 54 0.10 -6.65 -7.19
N MET A 55 0.94 -5.76 -6.69
CA MET A 55 1.16 -4.46 -7.31
C MET A 55 2.63 -4.06 -7.23
N ASN A 56 3.05 -3.17 -8.13
CA ASN A 56 4.40 -2.60 -8.07
C ASN A 56 4.51 -1.71 -6.82
N ALA A 57 5.47 -2.00 -5.93
CA ALA A 57 5.69 -1.26 -4.70
C ALA A 57 6.08 0.21 -4.94
N LYS A 58 6.44 0.59 -6.17
CA LYS A 58 6.60 2.00 -6.55
C LYS A 58 5.28 2.77 -6.46
N LEU A 59 4.12 2.14 -6.68
CA LEU A 59 2.80 2.78 -6.57
C LEU A 59 2.50 3.23 -5.15
N LEU A 60 3.04 2.55 -4.13
CA LEU A 60 2.91 2.96 -2.73
C LEU A 60 3.60 4.31 -2.42
N LYS A 61 4.45 4.81 -3.33
CA LYS A 61 5.02 6.16 -3.22
C LYS A 61 4.06 7.25 -3.70
N ASP A 62 3.09 6.90 -4.54
CA ASP A 62 2.09 7.84 -5.03
C ASP A 62 1.01 8.08 -3.96
N ARG A 63 1.05 9.26 -3.35
CA ARG A 63 0.12 9.66 -2.28
C ARG A 63 -1.30 9.95 -2.77
N SER A 64 -1.48 10.16 -4.08
CA SER A 64 -2.81 10.31 -4.68
C SER A 64 -3.57 8.99 -4.76
N GLN A 65 -2.85 7.86 -4.69
CA GLN A 65 -3.42 6.52 -4.71
C GLN A 65 -3.33 5.84 -3.34
N TRP A 66 -2.20 6.00 -2.64
CA TRP A 66 -1.87 5.24 -1.44
C TRP A 66 -1.34 6.11 -0.30
N GLN A 67 -2.02 6.05 0.83
CA GLN A 67 -1.56 6.64 2.08
C GLN A 67 -0.96 5.55 2.97
N GLY A 68 0.17 5.87 3.60
CA GLY A 68 0.79 4.97 4.58
C GLY A 68 0.00 4.98 5.89
N GLY A 69 -0.15 3.82 6.51
CA GLY A 69 -0.93 3.62 7.73
C GLY A 69 -2.42 3.43 7.48
N TRP A 70 -3.16 3.29 8.58
CA TRP A 70 -4.62 3.31 8.56
C TRP A 70 -5.10 4.75 8.59
N LYS A 71 -5.90 5.12 7.60
CA LYS A 71 -6.59 6.41 7.55
C LYS A 71 -8.09 6.19 7.52
N SER A 72 -8.78 6.98 8.34
CA SER A 72 -10.24 7.06 8.35
C SER A 72 -10.75 7.91 7.17
N LEU A 73 -12.04 7.78 6.83
CA LEU A 73 -12.66 8.56 5.76
C LEU A 73 -12.57 10.07 6.03
N ASN A 74 -12.79 10.50 7.28
CA ASN A 74 -12.70 11.90 7.67
C ASN A 74 -11.28 12.48 7.49
N GLU A 75 -10.24 11.70 7.78
CA GLU A 75 -8.84 12.13 7.54
C GLU A 75 -8.48 12.17 6.04
N GLN A 76 -9.25 11.49 5.18
CA GLN A 76 -9.10 11.61 3.73
C GLN A 76 -9.74 12.92 3.24
N GLU A 77 -10.97 13.21 3.67
CA GLU A 77 -11.70 14.45 3.29
C GLU A 77 -10.99 15.72 3.77
N GLU A 78 -10.41 15.74 4.97
CA GLU A 78 -9.70 16.92 5.51
C GLU A 78 -8.53 17.36 4.61
N LYS A 79 -7.95 16.47 3.80
CA LYS A 79 -6.87 16.81 2.87
C LYS A 79 -7.36 17.40 1.55
N ASP A 80 -8.58 17.08 1.13
CA ASP A 80 -9.16 17.62 -0.12
C ASP A 80 -9.57 19.09 0.02
N PHE A 81 -9.78 19.57 1.25
CA PHE A 81 -10.14 20.97 1.54
C PHE A 81 -8.96 21.90 1.83
N LEU A 82 -7.73 21.40 1.82
CA LEU A 82 -6.51 22.20 2.12
C LEU A 82 -5.72 22.62 0.87
N TYR A 83 -6.29 22.50 -0.34
CA TYR A 83 -5.70 22.92 -1.61
C TYR A 83 -6.63 23.86 -2.39
#